data_AF-A0A7D9INT8-F1
#
_entry.id   AF-A0A7D9INT8-F1
#
_cell.length_a   1.000
_cell.length_b   1.000
_cell.length_c   1.000
_cell.angle_alpha   90.00
_cell.angle_beta   90.00
_cell.angle_gamma   90.00
#
_symmetry.space_group_name_H-M   'P 1'
#
loop_
_entity.id
_entity.type
_entity.pdbx_description
1 polymer ?
#
loop_
_entity_poly.entity_id
_entity_poly.type
_entity_poly.pdbx_seq_one_letter_code
_entity_poly.pdbx_strand_id
1 'polypeptide(L)'
;MVDKRSVRIDYNQLHHMSSELLYETKPRKRLVKKYPKTFQVERIIARRTTKKLLRNYDNPVKPTKERLYEAGRQFFSGINTALKGKSRAPVYVHIDGDIWQYLSHNKGRNSEHRGFKLYEKDDFCLFKELPDNW
;
A
#
# COMPACT_ATOMS: atom_id res chain seq x y z
N MET A 1 31.34 44.12 32.43
CA MET A 1 30.58 44.26 31.17
C MET A 1 31.44 43.67 30.06
N VAL A 2 31.04 42.52 29.50
CA VAL A 2 31.81 41.85 28.44
C VAL A 2 31.07 42.05 27.11
N ASP A 3 31.74 42.72 26.18
CA ASP A 3 31.23 43.02 24.84
C ASP A 3 30.94 41.73 24.07
N LYS A 4 29.67 41.55 23.67
CA LYS A 4 29.23 40.48 22.77
C LYS A 4 29.67 40.82 21.35
N ARG A 5 30.86 40.37 20.96
CA ARG A 5 31.28 40.36 19.55
C ARG A 5 30.37 39.40 18.77
N SER A 6 29.82 39.84 17.65
CA SER A 6 29.00 39.02 16.75
C SER A 6 29.81 37.83 16.25
N VAL A 7 29.34 36.61 16.56
CA VAL A 7 29.94 35.37 16.07
C VAL A 7 29.84 35.35 14.55
N ARG A 8 30.97 35.09 13.88
CA ARG A 8 31.02 34.94 12.42
C ARG A 8 30.20 33.71 12.04
N ILE A 9 29.06 33.92 11.40
CA ILE A 9 28.17 32.85 10.95
C ILE A 9 28.82 32.19 9.74
N ASP A 10 29.00 30.87 9.80
CA ASP A 10 29.48 30.08 8.67
C ASP A 10 28.31 29.88 7.69
N TYR A 11 28.33 30.62 6.58
CA TYR A 11 27.27 30.59 5.58
C TYR A 11 27.09 29.23 4.91
N ASN A 12 28.07 28.32 5.01
CA ASN A 12 27.93 26.94 4.57
C ASN A 12 26.84 26.19 5.35
N GLN A 13 26.63 26.53 6.63
CA GLN A 13 25.58 25.92 7.45
C GLN A 13 24.18 26.40 7.06
N LEU A 14 24.03 27.65 6.61
CA LEU A 14 22.75 28.17 6.10
C LEU A 14 22.33 27.48 4.79
N HIS A 15 23.28 27.05 3.97
CA HIS A 15 23.00 26.44 2.67
C HIS A 15 22.32 25.06 2.76
N HIS A 16 22.38 24.41 3.92
CA HIS A 16 21.68 23.17 4.21
C HIS A 16 20.25 23.38 4.74
N MET A 17 19.90 24.59 5.20
CA MET A 17 18.60 24.89 5.80
C MET A 17 17.63 25.61 4.85
N SER A 18 18.08 26.06 3.67
CA SER A 18 17.31 26.97 2.80
C SER A 18 16.78 26.37 1.48
N SER A 19 16.79 25.04 1.29
CA SER A 19 16.44 24.43 -0.02
C SER A 19 15.07 23.75 -0.12
N GLU A 20 14.16 23.95 0.84
CA GLU A 20 12.74 23.64 0.65
C GLU A 20 12.00 24.84 0.06
N LEU A 21 12.25 25.14 -1.22
CA LEU A 21 11.33 25.92 -2.05
C LEU A 21 11.62 25.65 -3.55
N LEU A 22 10.88 24.65 -4.05
CA LEU A 22 10.09 24.72 -5.29
C LEU A 22 10.74 25.48 -6.46
N TYR A 23 11.57 24.85 -7.29
CA TYR A 23 11.55 25.00 -8.76
C TYR A 23 12.31 23.86 -9.44
N GLU A 24 11.67 23.28 -10.45
CA GLU A 24 12.19 22.23 -11.33
C GLU A 24 13.55 22.60 -11.94
N THR A 25 14.59 21.83 -11.61
CA THR A 25 15.90 21.95 -12.28
C THR A 25 16.47 20.57 -12.57
N LYS A 26 16.04 20.01 -13.71
CA LYS A 26 16.58 18.82 -14.40
C LYS A 26 16.49 17.51 -13.60
N PRO A 27 16.27 16.34 -14.25
CA PRO A 27 16.37 15.08 -13.54
C PRO A 27 17.80 14.94 -13.03
N ARG A 28 17.98 15.06 -11.71
CA ARG A 28 19.20 14.60 -11.04
C ARG A 28 19.43 13.19 -11.57
N LYS A 29 20.52 12.97 -12.31
CA LYS A 29 20.96 11.63 -12.71
C LYS A 29 21.05 10.87 -11.40
N ARG A 30 20.08 9.97 -11.14
CA ARG A 30 20.14 9.09 -9.99
C ARG A 30 21.51 8.46 -10.08
N LEU A 31 22.38 8.70 -9.11
CA LEU A 31 23.49 7.80 -8.86
C LEU A 31 22.78 6.47 -8.64
N VAL A 32 22.78 5.65 -9.68
CA VAL A 32 22.34 4.27 -9.59
C VAL A 32 23.31 3.72 -8.57
N LYS A 33 22.88 3.65 -7.30
CA LYS A 33 23.56 2.86 -6.28
C LYS A 33 23.81 1.54 -6.99
N LYS A 34 25.09 1.24 -7.28
CA LYS A 34 25.49 -0.04 -7.83
C LYS A 34 24.81 -1.04 -6.90
N TYR A 35 23.73 -1.65 -7.38
CA TYR A 35 22.99 -2.62 -6.61
C TYR A 35 24.05 -3.59 -6.07
N PRO A 36 24.00 -3.98 -4.78
CA PRO A 36 24.87 -5.06 -4.32
C PRO A 36 24.73 -6.18 -5.35
N LYS A 37 25.86 -6.73 -5.80
CA LYS A 37 25.91 -7.79 -6.82
C LYS A 37 24.94 -8.88 -6.38
N THR A 38 23.70 -8.80 -6.84
CA THR A 38 22.73 -9.86 -6.61
C THR A 38 23.31 -11.03 -7.35
N PHE A 39 23.68 -12.06 -6.61
CA PHE A 39 24.22 -13.26 -7.20
C PHE A 39 23.21 -13.74 -8.25
N GLN A 40 23.67 -14.34 -9.36
CA GLN A 40 22.76 -14.76 -10.43
C GLN A 40 21.61 -15.62 -9.87
N VAL A 41 21.89 -16.40 -8.82
CA VAL A 41 20.94 -17.17 -8.03
C VAL A 41 19.82 -16.30 -7.46
N GLU A 42 20.12 -15.18 -6.78
CA GLU A 42 19.11 -14.27 -6.22
C GLU A 42 18.22 -13.65 -7.29
N ARG A 43 18.78 -13.28 -8.45
CA ARG A 43 17.97 -12.81 -9.59
C ARG A 43 17.04 -13.89 -10.13
N ILE A 44 17.52 -15.12 -10.22
CA ILE A 44 16.73 -16.25 -10.70
C ILE A 44 15.61 -16.56 -9.69
N ILE A 45 15.91 -16.54 -8.38
CA ILE A 45 14.91 -16.70 -7.32
C ILE A 45 13.87 -15.59 -7.42
N ALA A 46 14.27 -14.32 -7.45
CA ALA A 46 13.37 -13.17 -7.56
C ALA A 46 12.46 -13.23 -8.80
N ARG A 47 13.00 -13.66 -9.95
CA ARG A 47 12.23 -13.88 -11.19
C ARG A 47 11.23 -15.03 -11.06
N ARG A 48 11.60 -16.10 -10.35
CA ARG A 48 10.71 -17.24 -10.11
C ARG A 48 9.60 -16.89 -9.12
N THR A 49 9.91 -16.18 -8.05
CA THR A 49 8.89 -15.68 -7.10
C THR A 49 7.96 -14.68 -7.77
N THR A 50 8.46 -13.71 -8.53
CA THR A 50 7.59 -12.80 -9.30
C THR A 50 6.70 -13.53 -10.30
N LYS A 51 7.23 -14.49 -11.06
CA LYS A 51 6.39 -15.32 -11.96
C LYS A 51 5.32 -16.12 -11.21
N LYS A 52 5.63 -16.65 -10.03
CA LYS A 52 4.66 -17.38 -9.19
C LYS A 52 3.58 -16.45 -8.65
N LEU A 53 3.95 -15.24 -8.22
CA LEU A 53 3.02 -14.22 -7.75
C LEU A 53 2.09 -13.75 -8.88
N LEU A 54 2.61 -13.55 -10.09
CA LEU A 54 1.81 -13.17 -11.26
C LEU A 54 0.83 -14.28 -11.66
N ARG A 55 1.27 -15.55 -11.66
CA ARG A 55 0.37 -16.69 -11.95
C ARG A 55 -0.79 -16.82 -10.95
N ASN A 56 -0.52 -16.51 -9.68
CA ASN A 56 -1.55 -16.53 -8.65
C ASN A 56 -2.49 -15.31 -8.75
N TYR A 57 -2.08 -14.24 -9.44
CA TYR A 57 -2.94 -13.08 -9.68
C TYR A 57 -4.00 -13.40 -10.74
N ASP A 58 -3.60 -14.03 -11.85
CA ASP A 58 -4.51 -14.37 -12.96
C ASP A 58 -5.43 -15.56 -12.65
N ASN A 59 -5.04 -16.41 -11.70
CA ASN A 59 -5.85 -17.53 -11.21
C ASN A 59 -5.58 -17.72 -9.71
N PRO A 60 -6.31 -17.00 -8.84
CA PRO A 60 -6.11 -17.11 -7.41
C PRO A 60 -6.51 -18.50 -6.90
N VAL A 61 -5.64 -19.07 -6.07
CA VAL A 61 -5.93 -20.33 -5.39
C VAL A 61 -7.06 -20.11 -4.40
N LYS A 62 -8.06 -20.98 -4.44
CA LYS A 62 -9.20 -20.93 -3.52
C LYS A 62 -8.73 -21.11 -2.07
N PRO A 63 -8.95 -20.13 -1.17
CA PRO A 63 -8.57 -20.26 0.23
C PRO A 63 -9.43 -21.29 0.98
N THR A 64 -8.92 -21.77 2.11
CA THR A 64 -9.67 -22.63 3.04
C THR A 64 -10.91 -21.91 3.57
N LYS A 65 -12.00 -22.65 3.79
CA LYS A 65 -13.28 -22.09 4.27
C LYS A 65 -13.14 -21.33 5.58
N GLU A 66 -12.36 -21.84 6.52
CA GLU A 66 -12.09 -21.22 7.83
C GLU A 66 -11.46 -19.83 7.69
N ARG A 67 -10.49 -19.69 6.79
CA ARG A 67 -9.82 -18.40 6.53
C ARG A 67 -10.76 -17.39 5.88
N LEU A 68 -11.61 -17.85 4.95
CA LEU A 68 -12.65 -17.00 4.36
C LEU A 68 -13.64 -16.51 5.40
N TYR A 69 -13.98 -17.36 6.38
CA TYR A 69 -14.87 -17.02 7.47
C TYR A 69 -14.27 -15.93 8.38
N GLU A 70 -13.02 -16.13 8.82
CA GLU A 70 -12.31 -15.14 9.66
C GLU A 70 -12.17 -13.79 8.95
N ALA A 71 -11.79 -13.81 7.67
CA ALA A 71 -11.69 -12.60 6.86
C ALA A 71 -13.05 -11.90 6.71
N GLY A 72 -14.14 -12.65 6.50
CA GLY A 72 -15.49 -12.10 6.43
C GLY A 72 -15.91 -11.41 7.73
N ARG A 73 -15.59 -12.00 8.89
CA ARG A 73 -15.86 -11.39 10.20
C ARG A 73 -15.06 -10.12 10.44
N GLN A 74 -13.77 -10.12 10.11
CA GLN A 74 -12.92 -8.93 10.23
C GLN A 74 -13.41 -7.80 9.32
N PHE A 75 -13.78 -8.14 8.09
CA PHE A 75 -14.35 -7.21 7.13
C PHE A 75 -15.66 -6.59 7.61
N PHE A 76 -16.60 -7.42 8.06
CA PHE A 76 -17.88 -6.96 8.61
C PHE A 76 -17.71 -6.07 9.84
N SER A 77 -16.78 -6.43 10.74
CA SER A 77 -16.43 -5.62 11.90
C SER A 77 -15.88 -4.25 11.49
N GLY A 78 -15.02 -4.21 10.48
CA GLY A 78 -14.47 -2.97 9.92
C GLY A 78 -15.56 -2.06 9.34
N ILE A 79 -16.45 -2.62 8.53
CA ILE A 79 -17.59 -1.87 7.97
C ILE A 79 -18.49 -1.33 9.08
N ASN A 80 -18.87 -2.16 10.04
CA ASN A 80 -19.71 -1.72 11.17
C ASN A 80 -19.04 -0.60 11.98
N THR A 81 -17.72 -0.68 12.17
CA THR A 81 -16.97 0.36 12.87
C THR A 81 -16.97 1.66 12.06
N ALA A 82 -16.81 1.57 10.73
CA ALA A 82 -16.90 2.72 9.84
C ALA A 82 -18.29 3.38 9.87
N LEU A 83 -19.36 2.58 9.80
CA LEU A 83 -20.74 3.05 9.78
C LEU A 83 -21.20 3.63 11.12
N LYS A 84 -20.77 3.04 12.25
CA LYS A 84 -21.09 3.57 13.59
C LYS A 84 -20.26 4.81 13.93
N GLY A 85 -19.10 4.97 13.31
CA GLY A 85 -18.21 6.10 13.51
C GLY A 85 -18.77 7.38 12.88
N LYS A 86 -18.56 8.52 13.54
CA LYS A 86 -18.79 9.86 12.93
C LYS A 86 -17.59 10.33 12.09
N SER A 87 -16.50 9.55 12.07
CA SER A 87 -15.25 9.91 11.42
C SER A 87 -15.33 9.69 9.92
N ARG A 88 -14.78 10.63 9.16
CA ARG A 88 -14.56 10.49 7.70
C ARG A 88 -13.21 9.86 7.37
N ALA A 89 -12.42 9.50 8.38
CA ALA A 89 -11.12 8.90 8.18
C ALA A 89 -11.24 7.49 7.56
N PRO A 90 -10.27 7.06 6.75
CA PRO A 90 -10.23 5.69 6.24
C PRO A 90 -10.21 4.66 7.37
N VAL A 91 -10.99 3.60 7.22
CA VAL A 91 -10.95 2.43 8.11
C VAL A 91 -10.08 1.36 7.46
N TYR A 92 -9.11 0.88 8.23
CA TYR A 92 -8.22 -0.18 7.80
C TYR A 92 -8.75 -1.52 8.29
N VAL A 93 -8.95 -2.45 7.37
CA VAL A 93 -9.31 -3.84 7.67
C VAL A 93 -8.12 -4.72 7.32
N HIS A 94 -7.74 -5.60 8.24
CA HIS A 94 -6.72 -6.60 7.95
C HIS A 94 -7.36 -7.76 7.17
N ILE A 95 -6.85 -8.04 5.98
CA ILE A 95 -7.25 -9.19 5.16
C ILE A 95 -5.98 -9.75 4.53
N ASP A 96 -5.82 -11.06 4.56
CA ASP A 96 -4.69 -11.70 3.90
C ASP A 96 -4.71 -11.47 2.39
N GLY A 97 -3.53 -11.26 1.81
CA GLY A 97 -3.41 -10.88 0.41
C GLY A 97 -3.95 -11.94 -0.56
N ASP A 98 -3.85 -13.23 -0.23
CA ASP A 98 -4.38 -14.32 -1.05
C ASP A 98 -5.90 -14.38 -1.02
N ILE A 99 -6.51 -14.16 0.14
CA ILE A 99 -7.97 -14.04 0.30
C ILE A 99 -8.47 -12.82 -0.46
N TRP A 100 -7.82 -11.67 -0.29
CA TRP A 100 -8.17 -10.45 -1.01
C TRP A 100 -8.09 -10.63 -2.52
N GLN A 101 -7.02 -11.25 -3.03
CA GLN A 101 -6.89 -11.58 -4.45
C GLN A 101 -8.02 -12.49 -4.92
N TYR A 102 -8.33 -13.56 -4.18
CA TYR A 102 -9.43 -14.46 -4.52
C TYR A 102 -10.78 -13.77 -4.59
N LEU A 103 -11.05 -12.85 -3.66
CA LEU A 103 -12.31 -12.10 -3.61
C LEU A 103 -12.42 -11.04 -4.70
N SER A 104 -11.34 -10.31 -4.96
CA SER A 104 -11.31 -9.17 -5.89
C SER A 104 -11.05 -9.56 -7.36
N HIS A 105 -10.73 -10.83 -7.61
CA HIS A 105 -10.41 -11.33 -8.94
C HIS A 105 -11.57 -11.15 -9.92
N ASN A 106 -11.34 -10.40 -10.99
CA ASN A 106 -12.35 -10.00 -11.99
C ASN A 106 -13.57 -9.26 -11.42
N LYS A 107 -13.45 -8.67 -10.22
CA LYS A 107 -14.52 -7.91 -9.55
C LYS A 107 -14.17 -6.45 -9.36
N GLY A 108 -15.17 -5.61 -9.13
CA GLY A 108 -15.02 -4.17 -8.91
C GLY A 108 -14.80 -3.34 -10.19
N ARG A 109 -15.07 -2.04 -10.09
CA ARG A 109 -14.93 -1.04 -11.17
C ARG A 109 -13.77 -0.10 -10.90
N ASN A 110 -13.15 0.40 -11.96
CA ASN A 110 -12.09 1.41 -11.81
C ASN A 110 -12.70 2.72 -11.29
N SER A 111 -12.08 3.30 -10.27
CA SER A 111 -12.43 4.64 -9.79
C SER A 111 -11.96 5.69 -10.80
N GLU A 112 -12.59 6.86 -10.79
CA GLU A 112 -12.09 8.06 -11.49
C GLU A 112 -10.69 8.45 -10.97
N HIS A 113 -10.43 8.18 -9.69
CA HIS A 113 -9.13 8.42 -9.09
C HIS A 113 -8.14 7.31 -9.42
N ARG A 114 -7.00 7.69 -10.00
CA ARG A 114 -5.94 6.77 -10.39
C ARG A 114 -5.45 5.96 -9.18
N GLY A 115 -5.47 4.64 -9.35
CA GLY A 115 -4.96 3.68 -8.35
C GLY A 115 -6.01 3.16 -7.36
N PHE A 116 -7.27 3.60 -7.48
CA PHE A 116 -8.36 3.12 -6.63
C PHE A 116 -9.33 2.25 -7.44
N LYS A 117 -9.90 1.25 -6.76
CA LYS A 117 -10.92 0.37 -7.30
C LYS A 117 -12.14 0.41 -6.38
N LEU A 118 -13.31 0.54 -6.98
CA LEU A 118 -14.59 0.57 -6.30
C LEU A 118 -15.18 -0.84 -6.32
N TYR A 119 -15.75 -1.28 -5.21
CA TYR A 119 -16.41 -2.56 -5.09
C TYR A 119 -17.84 -2.34 -4.62
N GLU A 120 -18.77 -3.10 -5.19
CA GLU A 120 -20.18 -3.11 -4.78
C GLU A 120 -20.43 -4.23 -3.77
N LYS A 121 -21.57 -4.19 -3.07
CA LYS A 121 -21.94 -5.22 -2.09
C LYS A 121 -21.90 -6.63 -2.70
N ASP A 122 -22.38 -6.75 -3.94
CA ASP A 122 -22.45 -8.02 -4.66
C ASP A 122 -21.07 -8.60 -5.01
N ASP A 123 -20.02 -7.77 -5.05
CA ASP A 123 -18.67 -8.25 -5.29
C ASP A 123 -18.17 -9.15 -4.14
N PHE A 124 -18.76 -9.03 -2.95
CA PHE A 124 -18.37 -9.81 -1.77
C PHE A 124 -19.29 -11.00 -1.48
N CYS A 125 -20.11 -11.42 -2.46
CA CYS A 125 -21.01 -12.58 -2.36
C CYS A 125 -20.33 -13.91 -1.98
N LEU A 126 -19.01 -13.99 -2.11
CA LEU A 126 -18.21 -15.16 -1.69
C LEU A 126 -18.10 -15.27 -0.17
N PHE A 127 -18.30 -14.18 0.57
CA PHE A 127 -18.46 -14.24 2.02
C PHE A 127 -19.88 -14.72 2.37
N LYS A 128 -20.02 -16.05 2.42
CA LYS A 128 -21.30 -16.72 2.72
C LYS A 128 -21.83 -16.48 4.13
N GLU A 129 -21.00 -15.97 5.03
CA GLU A 129 -21.34 -15.79 6.46
C GLU A 129 -21.58 -14.33 6.84
N LEU A 130 -21.67 -13.43 5.86
CA LEU A 130 -22.17 -12.08 6.12
C LEU A 130 -23.68 -12.16 6.37
N PRO A 131 -24.22 -11.44 7.38
CA PRO A 131 -25.65 -11.35 7.61
C PRO A 131 -26.39 -10.84 6.37
N ASP A 132 -27.60 -11.30 6.08
CA ASP A 132 -28.35 -10.91 4.87
C ASP A 132 -28.46 -9.38 4.68
N ASN A 133 -28.51 -8.64 5.80
CA ASN A 133 -28.64 -7.18 5.86
C ASN A 133 -27.31 -6.41 6.00
N TRP A 134 -26.17 -7.00 5.62
CA TRP A 134 -24.86 -6.35 5.73
C TRP A 134 -24.64 -5.16 4.78
#